data_AF-R6YNZ1-F1
#
_entry.id   AF-R6YNZ1-F1
#
_cell.length_a   1.000
_cell.length_b   1.000
_cell.length_c   1.000
_cell.angle_alpha   90.00
_cell.angle_beta   90.00
_cell.angle_gamma   90.00
#
_symmetry.space_group_name_H-M   'P 1'
#
loop_
_entity.id
_entity.type
_entity.pdbx_description
1 polymer ?
#
loop_
_entity_poly.entity_id
_entity_poly.type
_entity_poly.pdbx_seq_one_letter_code
_entity_poly.pdbx_strand_id
1 'polypeptide(L)'
;MKTFLLNKVSRKAILASFLLASSAFASTVMAQTQDGRDFSIDGFAAYEGTPGTNWYRAGGTTGGASGKVVKANTFSELQAYLQAEDPYVVIVDHDISTGIKCYVDGINTGKLLDDQSGASGVETTYGERILVASNKTLIGVVDPATGKAPLFTHITFVMQCVDNIIIRNCRFTMKGVPVLKTGENKIVALRNGAQVEVGDPDCIGIQADKTSAKTDWGGHIWIDHCEFFNGGAANKDRYDGLLDCKNNVQWLTFSYNYFHDHDKSCLWGKGDSDVFDNCRTISFHHNFFDNIQGSRLPLQRGGHVHYYNNYMKGCEDGWDVREQAIGYVEACYFENTKAPIRSDREGNLNINTAEGYDVIYKGCDRLMSGYTNIDGAKVSKSLPVKPTDWVPTQTVANYSIHCLDKTVDVPSLCKKYSGAGKVEIWKAYTDAIPTEDIDEFDHAIKNYSTAKTYDAKGNELKGATTGISIAETSSVSSAIIRTEYYDLAGSRLSSPQRGVNIVKSIHANGQSTTKKVVF
;
A
#
# COMPACT_ATOMS: atom_id res chain seq x y z
N MET A 1 12.46 -25.92 -71.49
CA MET A 1 12.81 -24.80 -70.59
C MET A 1 13.61 -25.38 -69.42
N LYS A 2 14.94 -25.18 -69.46
CA LYS A 2 16.00 -25.38 -68.44
C LYS A 2 15.80 -26.37 -67.26
N THR A 3 16.43 -27.55 -67.41
CA THR A 3 17.48 -28.20 -66.56
C THR A 3 18.14 -27.31 -65.46
N PHE A 4 18.71 -27.76 -64.32
CA PHE A 4 19.62 -28.88 -64.04
C PHE A 4 20.02 -28.94 -62.53
N LEU A 5 20.46 -30.13 -62.07
CA LEU A 5 21.54 -30.46 -61.11
C LEU A 5 21.39 -30.35 -59.56
N LEU A 6 21.59 -31.51 -58.93
CA LEU A 6 22.03 -31.74 -57.55
C LEU A 6 23.35 -31.02 -57.22
N ASN A 7 23.52 -30.62 -55.96
CA ASN A 7 24.82 -30.71 -55.29
C ASN A 7 24.71 -31.06 -53.79
N LYS A 8 25.73 -31.79 -53.35
CA LYS A 8 25.89 -32.62 -52.15
C LYS A 8 26.36 -31.84 -50.90
N VAL A 9 25.94 -32.34 -49.72
CA VAL A 9 26.77 -32.63 -48.52
C VAL A 9 27.31 -31.47 -47.68
N SER A 10 26.92 -31.40 -46.38
CA SER A 10 27.83 -31.64 -45.23
C SER A 10 27.46 -30.94 -43.91
N ARG A 11 27.21 -31.77 -42.88
CA ARG A 11 27.57 -31.64 -41.43
C ARG A 11 26.81 -30.68 -40.51
N LYS A 12 25.99 -31.33 -39.67
CA LYS A 12 25.95 -31.27 -38.20
C LYS A 12 26.03 -29.87 -37.56
N ALA A 13 24.88 -29.38 -37.09
CA ALA A 13 24.79 -28.78 -35.76
C ALA A 13 23.60 -29.42 -35.04
N ILE A 14 23.94 -30.22 -34.03
CA ILE A 14 23.01 -30.75 -33.04
C ILE A 14 22.55 -29.56 -32.20
N LEU A 15 21.29 -29.16 -32.31
CA LEU A 15 20.57 -28.61 -31.18
C LEU A 15 19.22 -29.30 -31.16
N ALA A 16 19.15 -30.35 -30.35
CA ALA A 16 17.89 -30.79 -29.80
C ALA A 16 17.35 -29.63 -28.96
N SER A 17 16.46 -28.83 -29.55
CA SER A 17 15.66 -27.86 -28.80
C SER A 17 14.81 -28.68 -27.84
N PHE A 18 15.16 -28.62 -26.57
CA PHE A 18 14.39 -29.14 -25.46
C PHE A 18 12.96 -28.58 -25.53
N LEU A 19 12.03 -29.37 -26.07
CA LEU A 19 10.64 -29.35 -25.64
C LEU A 19 10.61 -29.95 -24.23
N LEU A 20 10.76 -29.10 -23.21
CA LEU A 20 10.42 -29.42 -21.83
C LEU A 20 9.70 -28.23 -21.21
N ALA A 21 8.57 -28.53 -20.59
CA ALA A 21 7.71 -27.65 -19.79
C ALA A 21 6.70 -26.75 -20.53
N SER A 22 5.84 -27.36 -21.34
CA SER A 22 4.45 -26.92 -21.49
C SER A 22 3.56 -27.71 -20.52
N SER A 23 3.51 -27.29 -19.25
CA SER A 23 2.44 -27.58 -18.27
C SER A 23 2.87 -27.06 -16.89
N ALA A 24 1.99 -26.29 -16.24
CA ALA A 24 2.12 -25.71 -14.90
C ALA A 24 2.94 -24.40 -14.77
N PHE A 25 2.37 -23.28 -15.22
CA PHE A 25 2.54 -22.00 -14.53
C PHE A 25 1.19 -21.62 -13.93
N ALA A 26 0.88 -22.21 -12.78
CA ALA A 26 -0.09 -21.62 -11.87
C ALA A 26 0.64 -20.50 -11.14
N SER A 27 0.19 -19.27 -11.29
CA SER A 27 0.55 -18.11 -10.47
C SER A 27 0.11 -18.36 -9.04
N THR A 28 0.85 -19.18 -8.30
CA THR A 28 0.59 -19.40 -6.88
C THR A 28 1.41 -18.39 -6.10
N VAL A 29 0.83 -17.21 -5.87
CA VAL A 29 0.94 -16.66 -4.52
C VAL A 29 0.34 -17.76 -3.65
N MET A 30 1.18 -18.44 -2.85
CA MET A 30 0.86 -19.68 -2.13
C MET A 30 -0.59 -19.66 -1.62
N ALA A 31 -1.36 -20.72 -1.85
CA ALA A 31 -2.77 -20.79 -1.46
C ALA A 31 -2.94 -20.41 0.01
N GLN A 32 -3.47 -19.22 0.26
CA GLN A 32 -3.75 -18.72 1.60
C GLN A 32 -5.16 -19.13 1.92
N THR A 33 -5.30 -20.35 2.41
CA THR A 33 -6.60 -20.87 2.76
C THR A 33 -6.85 -20.73 4.25
N GLN A 34 -8.03 -20.23 4.62
CA GLN A 34 -8.50 -20.26 6.00
C GLN A 34 -9.99 -20.58 5.98
N ASP A 35 -10.42 -21.50 6.85
CA ASP A 35 -11.80 -22.01 6.90
C ASP A 35 -12.31 -22.55 5.54
N GLY A 36 -11.42 -23.08 4.71
CA GLY A 36 -11.75 -23.59 3.37
C GLY A 36 -11.97 -22.53 2.28
N ARG A 37 -11.77 -21.24 2.60
CA ARG A 37 -11.79 -20.12 1.65
C ARG A 37 -10.40 -19.84 1.12
N ASP A 38 -10.28 -19.53 -0.17
CA ASP A 38 -9.04 -19.08 -0.81
C ASP A 38 -8.93 -17.54 -0.76
N PHE A 39 -7.85 -17.05 -0.16
CA PHE A 39 -7.49 -15.63 -0.06
C PHE A 39 -6.26 -15.27 -0.90
N SER A 40 -5.89 -16.14 -1.85
CA SER A 40 -4.95 -15.77 -2.90
C SER A 40 -5.57 -14.74 -3.85
N ILE A 41 -4.74 -14.16 -4.70
CA ILE A 41 -5.14 -13.08 -5.59
C ILE A 41 -6.17 -13.55 -6.62
N ASP A 42 -7.22 -12.77 -6.84
CA ASP A 42 -8.17 -12.88 -7.94
C ASP A 42 -8.51 -11.50 -8.51
N GLY A 43 -9.52 -11.42 -9.36
CA GLY A 43 -9.94 -10.18 -9.98
C GLY A 43 -8.93 -9.63 -10.99
N PHE A 44 -8.97 -8.32 -11.23
CA PHE A 44 -8.17 -7.70 -12.29
C PHE A 44 -6.67 -7.66 -11.99
N ALA A 45 -6.24 -7.69 -10.72
CA ALA A 45 -4.81 -7.71 -10.39
C ALA A 45 -4.17 -9.09 -10.66
N ALA A 46 -4.95 -10.16 -10.72
CA ALA A 46 -4.46 -11.49 -11.10
C ALA A 46 -4.20 -11.61 -12.62
N TYR A 47 -4.76 -10.72 -13.44
CA TYR A 47 -4.57 -10.77 -14.88
C TYR A 47 -3.21 -10.25 -15.30
N GLU A 48 -2.63 -10.87 -16.33
CA GLU A 48 -1.31 -10.50 -16.87
C GLU A 48 -1.34 -9.34 -17.88
N GLY A 49 -2.50 -8.90 -18.35
CA GLY A 49 -2.57 -7.92 -19.43
C GLY A 49 -2.34 -8.55 -20.82
N THR A 50 -2.30 -7.72 -21.85
CA THR A 50 -2.15 -8.17 -23.25
C THR A 50 -0.70 -8.01 -23.71
N PRO A 51 -0.02 -9.08 -24.18
CA PRO A 51 1.35 -9.00 -24.69
C PRO A 51 1.59 -7.84 -25.65
N GLY A 52 2.67 -7.08 -25.44
CA GLY A 52 3.03 -5.92 -26.25
C GLY A 52 2.37 -4.60 -25.82
N THR A 53 1.53 -4.60 -24.79
CA THR A 53 1.03 -3.37 -24.15
C THR A 53 1.90 -2.97 -22.95
N ASN A 54 1.84 -1.70 -22.56
CA ASN A 54 2.54 -1.20 -21.36
C ASN A 54 2.12 -1.93 -20.08
N TRP A 55 0.89 -2.47 -20.03
CA TRP A 55 0.36 -3.17 -18.87
C TRP A 55 0.47 -4.68 -18.95
N TYR A 56 1.32 -5.22 -19.84
CA TYR A 56 1.60 -6.65 -19.86
C TYR A 56 2.64 -7.03 -18.82
N ARG A 57 2.30 -8.03 -18.00
CA ARG A 57 3.17 -8.66 -17.01
C ARG A 57 2.84 -10.14 -16.93
N ALA A 58 3.74 -10.98 -17.45
CA ALA A 58 3.57 -12.43 -17.38
C ALA A 58 3.33 -12.90 -15.94
N GLY A 59 2.24 -13.65 -15.73
CA GLY A 59 1.85 -14.15 -14.41
C GLY A 59 1.14 -13.14 -13.50
N GLY A 60 0.82 -11.93 -13.99
CA GLY A 60 0.06 -10.92 -13.25
C GLY A 60 0.82 -10.31 -12.06
N THR A 61 0.06 -9.84 -11.07
CA THR A 61 0.64 -9.22 -9.86
C THR A 61 1.26 -10.28 -8.95
N THR A 62 2.58 -10.19 -8.76
CA THR A 62 3.40 -11.06 -7.90
C THR A 62 4.14 -10.28 -6.81
N GLY A 63 4.06 -8.95 -6.81
CA GLY A 63 4.73 -8.08 -5.85
C GLY A 63 6.24 -8.30 -5.82
N GLY A 64 6.81 -8.38 -4.63
CA GLY A 64 8.24 -8.59 -4.42
C GLY A 64 8.70 -10.05 -4.42
N ALA A 65 7.89 -11.00 -4.89
CA ALA A 65 8.17 -12.43 -4.76
C ALA A 65 9.51 -12.90 -5.37
N SER A 66 10.08 -12.18 -6.34
CA SER A 66 11.40 -12.48 -6.91
C SER A 66 12.58 -11.93 -6.09
N GLY A 67 12.29 -11.23 -4.99
CA GLY A 67 13.23 -10.48 -4.18
C GLY A 67 13.55 -11.12 -2.84
N LYS A 68 14.35 -10.41 -2.04
CA LYS A 68 14.64 -10.82 -0.67
C LYS A 68 13.44 -10.55 0.23
N VAL A 69 13.25 -11.44 1.21
CA VAL A 69 12.35 -11.18 2.33
C VAL A 69 13.15 -10.46 3.41
N VAL A 70 12.71 -9.28 3.80
CA VAL A 70 13.37 -8.41 4.77
C VAL A 70 12.37 -7.99 5.86
N LYS A 71 12.86 -7.67 7.04
CA LYS A 71 12.06 -7.07 8.12
C LYS A 71 12.40 -5.60 8.25
N ALA A 72 11.38 -4.73 8.29
CA ALA A 72 11.58 -3.34 8.67
C ALA A 72 11.25 -3.15 10.16
N ASN A 73 12.25 -2.76 10.96
CA ASN A 73 12.13 -2.44 12.39
C ASN A 73 11.94 -0.94 12.65
N THR A 74 12.21 -0.12 11.66
CA THR A 74 12.17 1.33 11.74
C THR A 74 11.51 1.93 10.50
N PHE A 75 11.08 3.19 10.63
CA PHE A 75 10.62 3.95 9.47
C PHE A 75 11.69 4.04 8.37
N SER A 76 12.96 4.20 8.73
CA SER A 76 14.05 4.32 7.77
C SER A 76 14.26 3.04 6.95
N GLU A 77 14.21 1.86 7.58
CA GLU A 77 14.27 0.58 6.87
C GLU A 77 13.05 0.38 5.96
N LEU A 78 11.85 0.65 6.48
CA LEU A 78 10.61 0.58 5.70
C LEU A 78 10.69 1.46 4.45
N GLN A 79 11.13 2.71 4.61
CA GLN A 79 11.30 3.66 3.54
C GLN A 79 12.37 3.21 2.54
N ALA A 80 13.53 2.70 2.99
CA ALA A 80 14.57 2.22 2.08
C ALA A 80 14.09 1.02 1.24
N TYR A 81 13.55 -0.02 1.88
CA TYR A 81 13.14 -1.23 1.16
C TYR A 81 11.99 -0.99 0.19
N LEU A 82 11.03 -0.12 0.54
CA LEU A 82 9.92 0.19 -0.37
C LEU A 82 10.32 1.14 -1.51
N GLN A 83 11.38 1.93 -1.37
CA GLN A 83 11.86 2.86 -2.41
C GLN A 83 12.99 2.29 -3.28
N ALA A 84 13.55 1.15 -2.89
CA ALA A 84 14.61 0.46 -3.62
C ALA A 84 14.16 -0.02 -5.01
N GLU A 85 15.08 -0.08 -5.97
CA GLU A 85 14.86 -0.67 -7.30
C GLU A 85 14.61 -2.18 -7.18
N ASP A 86 15.41 -2.86 -6.36
CA ASP A 86 15.33 -4.30 -6.18
C ASP A 86 13.96 -4.76 -5.65
N PRO A 87 13.48 -5.93 -6.09
CA PRO A 87 12.26 -6.49 -5.54
C PRO A 87 12.44 -6.84 -4.05
N TYR A 88 11.41 -6.58 -3.24
CA TYR A 88 11.40 -6.93 -1.82
C TYR A 88 10.03 -7.41 -1.34
N VAL A 89 10.05 -8.43 -0.50
CA VAL A 89 8.97 -8.70 0.45
C VAL A 89 9.37 -8.09 1.79
N VAL A 90 8.67 -7.03 2.19
CA VAL A 90 8.92 -6.28 3.43
C VAL A 90 7.92 -6.72 4.50
N ILE A 91 8.42 -7.36 5.55
CA ILE A 91 7.67 -7.78 6.74
C ILE A 91 7.69 -6.66 7.79
N VAL A 92 6.53 -6.35 8.38
CA VAL A 92 6.40 -5.45 9.53
C VAL A 92 5.52 -6.09 10.60
N ASP A 93 5.93 -6.06 11.86
CA ASP A 93 5.24 -6.73 12.98
C ASP A 93 4.89 -5.80 14.15
N HIS A 94 5.05 -4.49 13.97
CA HIS A 94 4.73 -3.47 14.97
C HIS A 94 4.37 -2.15 14.30
N ASP A 95 3.78 -1.25 15.08
CA ASP A 95 3.39 0.07 14.61
C ASP A 95 4.61 0.91 14.20
N ILE A 96 4.52 1.59 13.06
CA ILE A 96 5.57 2.46 12.54
C ILE A 96 5.02 3.88 12.36
N SER A 97 5.78 4.85 12.88
CA SER A 97 5.69 6.27 12.57
C SER A 97 7.10 6.82 12.35
N THR A 98 7.23 8.08 11.95
CA THR A 98 8.56 8.73 11.86
C THR A 98 9.25 8.84 13.21
N GLY A 99 8.50 8.91 14.32
CA GLY A 99 9.01 9.17 15.66
C GLY A 99 9.54 10.60 15.88
N ILE A 100 9.55 11.46 14.84
CA ILE A 100 10.10 12.81 14.93
C ILE A 100 9.04 13.74 15.54
N LYS A 101 9.26 14.15 16.78
CA LYS A 101 8.33 14.99 17.53
C LYS A 101 8.12 16.36 16.89
N CYS A 102 6.89 16.84 16.95
CA CYS A 102 6.50 18.20 16.62
C CYS A 102 5.27 18.63 17.44
N TYR A 103 4.96 19.92 17.40
CA TYR A 103 3.86 20.51 18.14
C TYR A 103 2.90 21.22 17.20
N VAL A 104 1.61 20.93 17.39
CA VAL A 104 0.50 21.50 16.62
C VAL A 104 -0.45 22.28 17.53
N ASP A 105 -1.28 23.15 16.95
CA ASP A 105 -2.31 23.90 17.68
C ASP A 105 -3.36 22.99 18.35
N GLY A 106 -3.63 21.84 17.75
CA GLY A 106 -4.43 20.75 18.29
C GLY A 106 -4.55 19.60 17.28
N ILE A 107 -4.86 18.38 17.73
CA ILE A 107 -4.90 17.20 16.85
C ILE A 107 -5.98 17.30 15.76
N ASN A 108 -7.12 17.95 16.07
CA ASN A 108 -8.24 18.08 15.14
C ASN A 108 -7.92 18.96 13.93
N THR A 109 -7.12 20.02 14.14
CA THR A 109 -6.67 20.96 13.10
C THR A 109 -5.32 20.55 12.52
N GLY A 110 -4.42 20.05 13.37
CA GLY A 110 -3.08 19.57 13.02
C GLY A 110 -2.12 20.65 12.55
N LYS A 111 -2.41 21.94 12.75
CA LYS A 111 -1.57 23.01 12.20
C LYS A 111 -0.31 23.15 13.04
N LEU A 112 0.84 23.05 12.39
CA LEU A 112 2.13 23.23 13.04
C LEU A 112 2.23 24.61 13.71
N LEU A 113 2.81 24.60 14.90
CA LEU A 113 3.19 25.83 15.58
C LEU A 113 4.50 26.39 15.00
N ASP A 114 4.62 27.72 15.03
CA ASP A 114 5.88 28.38 14.65
C ASP A 114 6.99 28.06 15.67
N ASP A 115 6.61 27.93 16.95
CA ASP A 115 7.48 27.46 18.03
C ASP A 115 7.33 25.94 18.22
N GLN A 116 8.41 25.20 17.98
CA GLN A 116 8.50 23.75 18.15
C GLN A 116 9.21 23.33 19.45
N SER A 117 9.39 24.26 20.40
CA SER A 117 10.02 23.99 21.72
C SER A 117 9.16 23.10 22.64
N GLY A 118 7.85 23.04 22.39
CA GLY A 118 6.89 22.37 23.26
C GLY A 118 6.37 23.22 24.42
N ALA A 119 6.66 24.53 24.44
CA ALA A 119 6.10 25.46 25.42
C ALA A 119 4.57 25.62 25.29
N SER A 120 4.00 25.28 24.14
CA SER A 120 2.55 25.28 23.87
C SER A 120 2.18 24.23 22.82
N GLY A 121 0.88 24.01 22.62
CA GLY A 121 0.35 23.07 21.64
C GLY A 121 0.23 21.64 22.15
N VAL A 122 -0.04 20.73 21.22
CA VAL A 122 -0.15 19.29 21.44
C VAL A 122 0.98 18.58 20.72
N GLU A 123 1.70 17.70 21.43
CA GLU A 123 2.76 16.87 20.85
C GLU A 123 2.14 15.84 19.86
N THR A 124 2.76 15.71 18.70
CA THR A 124 2.50 14.66 17.70
C THR A 124 3.83 14.33 16.99
N THR A 125 3.80 13.54 15.92
CA THR A 125 4.98 13.28 15.07
C THR A 125 4.79 13.85 13.68
N TYR A 126 5.87 14.35 13.08
CA TYR A 126 5.89 14.69 11.66
C TYR A 126 5.40 13.52 10.81
N GLY A 127 4.69 13.83 9.74
CA GLY A 127 4.34 12.83 8.75
C GLY A 127 5.49 12.60 7.77
N GLU A 128 5.31 11.67 6.85
CA GLU A 128 6.23 11.46 5.74
C GLU A 128 5.52 10.78 4.56
N ARG A 129 6.15 10.79 3.40
CA ARG A 129 5.75 10.07 2.20
C ARG A 129 6.77 8.99 1.87
N ILE A 130 6.28 7.78 1.63
CA ILE A 130 7.02 6.71 0.98
C ILE A 130 6.56 6.63 -0.48
N LEU A 131 7.48 6.89 -1.42
CA LEU A 131 7.23 6.68 -2.85
C LEU A 131 7.55 5.23 -3.22
N VAL A 132 6.56 4.35 -3.13
CA VAL A 132 6.77 2.91 -3.32
C VAL A 132 7.22 2.63 -4.77
N ALA A 133 8.33 1.89 -4.92
CA ALA A 133 8.86 1.44 -6.19
C ALA A 133 8.13 0.18 -6.72
N SER A 134 8.35 -0.19 -7.99
CA SER A 134 7.81 -1.42 -8.55
C SER A 134 8.32 -2.68 -7.84
N ASN A 135 7.60 -3.80 -8.00
CA ASN A 135 7.99 -5.12 -7.48
C ASN A 135 8.14 -5.18 -5.95
N LYS A 136 7.12 -4.70 -5.22
CA LYS A 136 7.12 -4.67 -3.76
C LYS A 136 5.96 -5.47 -3.19
N THR A 137 6.23 -6.22 -2.14
CA THR A 137 5.20 -6.76 -1.25
C THR A 137 5.41 -6.16 0.13
N LEU A 138 4.44 -5.43 0.67
CA LEU A 138 4.40 -5.06 2.09
C LEU A 138 3.40 -5.97 2.79
N ILE A 139 3.82 -6.62 3.87
CA ILE A 139 2.97 -7.55 4.60
C ILE A 139 3.11 -7.33 6.11
N GLY A 140 1.98 -7.06 6.76
CA GLY A 140 1.92 -6.97 8.21
C GLY A 140 1.84 -8.35 8.87
N VAL A 141 2.42 -8.46 10.05
CA VAL A 141 2.32 -9.61 10.95
C VAL A 141 1.55 -9.17 12.18
N VAL A 142 0.59 -9.98 12.61
CA VAL A 142 -0.17 -9.71 13.82
C VAL A 142 0.75 -9.87 15.03
N ASP A 143 0.81 -8.84 15.87
CA ASP A 143 1.42 -8.94 17.19
C ASP A 143 0.55 -9.88 18.05
N PRO A 144 1.10 -11.03 18.50
CA PRO A 144 0.33 -12.00 19.28
C PRO A 144 -0.11 -11.47 20.64
N ALA A 145 0.55 -10.43 21.18
CA ALA A 145 0.17 -9.84 22.47
C ALA A 145 -1.07 -8.96 22.36
N THR A 146 -1.20 -8.21 21.26
CA THR A 146 -2.31 -7.26 21.06
C THR A 146 -3.40 -7.79 20.13
N GLY A 147 -3.11 -8.82 19.34
CA GLY A 147 -3.99 -9.33 18.28
C GLY A 147 -4.16 -8.35 17.13
N LYS A 148 -3.25 -7.37 16.98
CA LYS A 148 -3.34 -6.32 15.96
C LYS A 148 -2.22 -6.46 14.94
N ALA A 149 -2.57 -6.25 13.68
CA ALA A 149 -1.63 -5.97 12.60
C ALA A 149 -0.95 -4.59 12.81
N PRO A 150 0.23 -4.36 12.19
CA PRO A 150 0.97 -3.10 12.35
C PRO A 150 0.17 -1.91 11.83
N LEU A 151 0.23 -0.81 12.59
CA LEU A 151 -0.32 0.49 12.22
C LEU A 151 0.77 1.43 11.67
N PHE A 152 0.55 1.92 10.46
CA PHE A 152 1.29 3.05 9.90
C PHE A 152 0.57 4.36 10.20
N THR A 153 1.20 5.21 10.99
CA THR A 153 0.63 6.49 11.42
C THR A 153 1.37 7.65 10.77
N HIS A 154 0.61 8.55 10.12
CA HIS A 154 1.11 9.77 9.46
C HIS A 154 2.02 9.53 8.24
N ILE A 155 2.02 8.32 7.68
CA ILE A 155 2.84 7.95 6.54
C ILE A 155 1.94 7.71 5.33
N THR A 156 2.12 8.49 4.27
CA THR A 156 1.41 8.25 2.99
C THR A 156 2.24 7.36 2.10
N PHE A 157 1.60 6.36 1.50
CA PHE A 157 2.22 5.44 0.55
C PHE A 157 1.77 5.82 -0.85
N VAL A 158 2.70 6.30 -1.67
CA VAL A 158 2.39 6.79 -3.02
C VAL A 158 3.03 5.88 -4.05
N MET A 159 2.18 5.26 -4.87
CA MET A 159 2.55 4.41 -6.00
C MET A 159 2.42 5.26 -7.27
N GLN A 160 3.50 5.95 -7.63
CA GLN A 160 3.52 6.86 -8.78
C GLN A 160 4.28 6.26 -9.97
N CYS A 161 3.55 5.92 -11.04
CA CYS A 161 4.09 5.34 -12.27
C CYS A 161 4.89 4.05 -12.04
N VAL A 162 4.33 3.16 -11.23
CA VAL A 162 4.93 1.89 -10.83
C VAL A 162 3.98 0.74 -11.12
N ASP A 163 4.55 -0.46 -11.12
CA ASP A 163 3.87 -1.71 -11.40
C ASP A 163 4.18 -2.79 -10.37
N ASN A 164 3.27 -3.76 -10.26
CA ASN A 164 3.49 -5.00 -9.53
C ASN A 164 3.73 -4.80 -8.02
N ILE A 165 2.67 -4.39 -7.32
CA ILE A 165 2.71 -4.09 -5.89
C ILE A 165 1.63 -4.87 -5.16
N ILE A 166 2.00 -5.44 -4.01
CA ILE A 166 1.10 -6.10 -3.07
C ILE A 166 1.24 -5.39 -1.71
N ILE A 167 0.14 -4.95 -1.11
CA ILE A 167 0.11 -4.48 0.28
C ILE A 167 -0.98 -5.23 1.04
N ARG A 168 -0.59 -5.88 2.13
CA ARG A 168 -1.51 -6.77 2.85
C ARG A 168 -1.38 -6.74 4.36
N ASN A 169 -2.50 -6.96 5.03
CA ASN A 169 -2.54 -7.15 6.48
C ASN A 169 -1.96 -5.96 7.27
N CYS A 170 -2.24 -4.74 6.84
CA CYS A 170 -1.70 -3.51 7.43
C CYS A 170 -2.81 -2.54 7.82
N ARG A 171 -2.58 -1.73 8.85
CA ARG A 171 -3.50 -0.68 9.31
C ARG A 171 -2.90 0.69 8.95
N PHE A 172 -3.71 1.63 8.50
CA PHE A 172 -3.26 2.95 8.05
C PHE A 172 -4.11 4.07 8.63
N THR A 173 -3.46 5.12 9.13
CA THR A 173 -4.15 6.33 9.58
C THR A 173 -3.33 7.59 9.35
N MET A 174 -4.02 8.66 8.96
CA MET A 174 -3.53 10.04 8.94
C MET A 174 -3.98 10.84 10.16
N LYS A 175 -4.70 10.20 11.09
CA LYS A 175 -5.28 10.88 12.25
C LYS A 175 -4.22 11.61 13.08
N GLY A 176 -4.22 12.94 13.00
CA GLY A 176 -3.27 13.79 13.73
C GLY A 176 -2.01 14.18 12.96
N VAL A 177 -1.92 13.87 11.66
CA VAL A 177 -0.78 14.22 10.81
C VAL A 177 -0.59 15.74 10.76
N PRO A 178 0.60 16.29 11.04
CA PRO A 178 0.80 17.72 11.02
C PRO A 178 0.71 18.29 9.60
N VAL A 179 0.11 19.47 9.51
CA VAL A 179 -0.02 20.28 8.28
C VAL A 179 0.54 21.68 8.53
N LEU A 180 0.90 22.41 7.49
CA LEU A 180 1.31 23.80 7.65
C LEU A 180 0.15 24.68 8.15
N LYS A 181 0.49 25.72 8.92
CA LYS A 181 -0.47 26.71 9.41
C LYS A 181 -1.09 27.53 8.28
N THR A 182 -0.31 27.78 7.23
CA THR A 182 -0.69 28.42 5.97
C THR A 182 -0.74 27.37 4.88
N GLY A 183 -1.81 27.33 4.09
CA GLY A 183 -1.91 26.45 2.93
C GLY A 183 -3.02 25.41 3.05
N GLU A 184 -3.01 24.47 2.10
CA GLU A 184 -3.88 23.29 2.10
C GLU A 184 -3.42 22.29 3.17
N ASN A 185 -4.28 21.35 3.54
CA ASN A 185 -3.93 20.28 4.48
C ASN A 185 -2.96 19.30 3.80
N LYS A 186 -1.69 19.66 3.67
CA LYS A 186 -0.61 18.80 3.15
C LYS A 186 0.19 18.22 4.31
N ILE A 187 0.62 16.97 4.17
CA ILE A 187 1.53 16.32 5.12
C ILE A 187 2.84 17.11 5.18
N VAL A 188 3.32 17.37 6.40
CA VAL A 188 4.62 17.99 6.63
C VAL A 188 5.60 16.98 7.22
N ALA A 189 6.75 16.85 6.57
CA ALA A 189 7.90 16.08 7.03
C ALA A 189 9.01 17.01 7.55
N LEU A 190 9.90 16.47 8.39
CA LEU A 190 11.16 17.11 8.75
C LEU A 190 12.29 16.50 7.91
N ARG A 191 12.94 17.30 7.07
CA ARG A 191 14.02 16.87 6.19
C ARG A 191 15.22 17.79 6.33
N ASN A 192 16.36 17.27 6.77
CA ASN A 192 17.62 18.00 6.99
C ASN A 192 17.41 19.30 7.81
N GLY A 193 16.60 19.21 8.87
CA GLY A 193 16.29 20.35 9.75
C GLY A 193 15.23 21.32 9.22
N ALA A 194 14.63 21.07 8.06
CA ALA A 194 13.58 21.91 7.47
C ALA A 194 12.22 21.19 7.42
N GLN A 195 11.14 21.94 7.67
CA GLN A 195 9.78 21.47 7.43
C GLN A 195 9.50 21.49 5.91
N VAL A 196 9.03 20.38 5.37
CA VAL A 196 8.79 20.20 3.93
C VAL A 196 7.41 19.59 3.71
N GLU A 197 6.61 20.20 2.84
CA GLU A 197 5.37 19.59 2.37
C GLU A 197 5.69 18.38 1.49
N VAL A 198 5.09 17.23 1.80
CA VAL A 198 5.40 15.96 1.11
C VAL A 198 4.21 15.31 0.42
N GLY A 199 3.00 15.86 0.54
CA GLY A 199 1.86 15.41 -0.25
C GLY A 199 0.51 15.55 0.43
N ASP A 200 -0.51 14.99 -0.20
CA ASP A 200 -1.86 14.92 0.35
C ASP A 200 -1.94 13.87 1.48
N PRO A 201 -2.79 14.09 2.50
CA PRO A 201 -3.02 13.16 3.61
C PRO A 201 -3.93 12.01 3.18
N ASP A 202 -3.59 11.36 2.06
CA ASP A 202 -4.11 10.07 1.63
C ASP A 202 -3.35 8.96 2.37
N CYS A 203 -4.03 7.91 2.85
CA CYS A 203 -3.29 6.74 3.39
C CYS A 203 -2.48 6.06 2.27
N ILE A 204 -3.13 5.79 1.13
CA ILE A 204 -2.49 5.27 -0.08
C ILE A 204 -2.97 6.06 -1.30
N GLY A 205 -2.03 6.55 -2.10
CA GLY A 205 -2.29 7.19 -3.39
C GLY A 205 -1.68 6.40 -4.55
N ILE A 206 -2.47 6.05 -5.55
CA ILE A 206 -2.03 5.35 -6.76
C ILE A 206 -2.22 6.28 -7.96
N GLN A 207 -1.17 6.55 -8.71
CA GLN A 207 -1.22 7.55 -9.78
C GLN A 207 -0.21 7.31 -10.90
N ALA A 208 -0.59 7.66 -12.13
CA ALA A 208 0.30 7.67 -13.28
C ALA A 208 0.48 9.09 -13.82
N ASP A 209 1.30 9.91 -13.16
CA ASP A 209 1.53 11.32 -13.52
C ASP A 209 2.90 11.89 -13.08
N LYS A 210 3.96 11.07 -13.09
CA LYS A 210 5.33 11.50 -12.76
C LYS A 210 5.86 12.57 -13.72
N THR A 211 5.60 12.39 -15.01
CA THR A 211 6.00 13.29 -16.10
C THR A 211 4.80 13.82 -16.87
N SER A 212 3.82 12.96 -17.17
CA SER A 212 2.64 13.30 -17.96
C SER A 212 1.51 12.32 -17.72
N ALA A 213 0.38 12.81 -17.20
CA ALA A 213 -0.83 12.01 -17.00
C ALA A 213 -1.39 11.36 -18.28
N LYS A 214 -0.98 11.83 -19.47
CA LYS A 214 -1.43 11.29 -20.76
C LYS A 214 -0.66 10.05 -21.22
N THR A 215 0.60 9.92 -20.80
CA THR A 215 1.53 8.93 -21.36
C THR A 215 2.13 8.02 -20.29
N ASP A 216 2.22 8.53 -19.07
CA ASP A 216 2.61 7.71 -17.94
C ASP A 216 1.56 6.63 -17.70
N TRP A 217 2.02 5.54 -17.11
CA TRP A 217 1.17 4.42 -16.75
C TRP A 217 1.65 3.79 -15.45
N GLY A 218 0.77 3.00 -14.84
CA GLY A 218 1.07 2.12 -13.71
C GLY A 218 0.04 0.99 -13.68
N GLY A 219 0.22 0.02 -12.79
CA GLY A 219 -0.78 -1.05 -12.67
C GLY A 219 -0.31 -2.31 -11.96
N HIS A 220 -1.12 -3.36 -12.00
CA HIS A 220 -0.83 -4.62 -11.28
C HIS A 220 -0.65 -4.38 -9.78
N ILE A 221 -1.73 -3.91 -9.14
CA ILE A 221 -1.70 -3.52 -7.72
C ILE A 221 -2.81 -4.25 -6.96
N TRP A 222 -2.41 -4.92 -5.88
CA TRP A 222 -3.32 -5.64 -4.99
C TRP A 222 -3.22 -5.09 -3.57
N ILE A 223 -4.31 -4.53 -3.07
CA ILE A 223 -4.45 -4.04 -1.68
C ILE A 223 -5.47 -4.93 -0.98
N ASP A 224 -5.02 -5.73 -0.01
CA ASP A 224 -5.84 -6.79 0.57
C ASP A 224 -5.73 -6.90 2.09
N HIS A 225 -6.84 -7.20 2.77
CA HIS A 225 -6.88 -7.33 4.24
C HIS A 225 -6.26 -6.13 4.97
N CYS A 226 -6.44 -4.91 4.47
CA CYS A 226 -5.95 -3.70 5.13
C CYS A 226 -7.07 -2.97 5.89
N GLU A 227 -6.72 -2.23 6.93
CA GLU A 227 -7.63 -1.37 7.69
C GLU A 227 -7.26 0.09 7.47
N PHE A 228 -8.24 0.94 7.16
CA PHE A 228 -8.03 2.36 6.87
C PHE A 228 -9.03 3.21 7.66
N PHE A 229 -8.51 4.18 8.42
CA PHE A 229 -9.35 5.04 9.25
C PHE A 229 -8.67 6.36 9.63
N ASN A 230 -9.47 7.39 9.90
CA ASN A 230 -8.98 8.66 10.44
C ASN A 230 -9.78 9.18 11.64
N GLY A 231 -10.97 8.64 11.89
CA GLY A 231 -11.92 9.15 12.87
C GLY A 231 -12.81 10.28 12.30
N GLY A 232 -13.77 10.73 13.10
CA GLY A 232 -14.63 11.88 12.77
C GLY A 232 -13.88 13.20 12.92
N ALA A 233 -13.34 13.72 11.83
CA ALA A 233 -12.78 15.07 11.81
C ALA A 233 -13.91 16.12 11.85
N ALA A 234 -13.69 17.24 12.55
CA ALA A 234 -14.66 18.34 12.53
C ALA A 234 -14.79 18.99 11.14
N ASN A 235 -13.78 18.82 10.29
CA ASN A 235 -13.74 19.26 8.91
C ASN A 235 -13.47 18.05 8.01
N LYS A 236 -14.36 17.78 7.07
CA LYS A 236 -14.25 16.69 6.09
C LYS A 236 -13.03 16.76 5.17
N ASP A 237 -12.41 17.92 5.06
CA ASP A 237 -11.23 18.16 4.23
C ASP A 237 -9.94 18.14 5.06
N ARG A 238 -10.02 17.82 6.37
CA ARG A 238 -8.85 17.68 7.26
C ARG A 238 -7.87 16.61 6.76
N TYR A 239 -8.43 15.55 6.19
CA TYR A 239 -7.73 14.48 5.49
C TYR A 239 -8.31 14.40 4.07
N ASP A 240 -7.66 13.67 3.16
CA ASP A 240 -8.18 13.49 1.79
C ASP A 240 -8.78 12.08 1.61
N GLY A 241 -8.21 11.24 0.74
CA GLY A 241 -8.64 9.85 0.54
C GLY A 241 -8.14 8.89 1.62
N LEU A 242 -8.78 7.72 1.73
CA LEU A 242 -8.14 6.56 2.35
C LEU A 242 -7.28 5.84 1.31
N LEU A 243 -7.89 5.48 0.17
CA LEU A 243 -7.24 4.75 -0.90
C LEU A 243 -7.69 5.32 -2.25
N ASP A 244 -6.89 6.23 -2.77
CA ASP A 244 -7.20 7.02 -3.95
C ASP A 244 -6.42 6.53 -5.17
N CYS A 245 -7.06 6.58 -6.33
CA CYS A 245 -6.46 6.13 -7.58
C CYS A 245 -6.85 7.02 -8.77
N LYS A 246 -5.83 7.49 -9.48
CA LYS A 246 -5.91 8.64 -10.40
C LYS A 246 -5.12 8.34 -11.69
N ASN A 247 -5.48 8.97 -12.79
CA ASN A 247 -4.77 8.87 -14.07
C ASN A 247 -4.77 7.44 -14.67
N ASN A 248 -3.78 7.15 -15.54
CA ASN A 248 -3.74 5.98 -16.41
C ASN A 248 -3.13 4.72 -15.77
N VAL A 249 -3.84 4.17 -14.79
CA VAL A 249 -3.45 2.96 -14.05
C VAL A 249 -4.39 1.80 -14.36
N GLN A 250 -3.93 0.54 -14.38
CA GLN A 250 -4.77 -0.62 -14.73
C GLN A 250 -4.45 -1.87 -13.90
N TRP A 251 -5.34 -2.86 -13.91
CA TRP A 251 -5.15 -4.16 -13.24
C TRP A 251 -5.05 -4.05 -11.73
N LEU A 252 -6.10 -3.48 -11.12
CA LEU A 252 -6.17 -3.31 -9.67
C LEU A 252 -7.18 -4.25 -9.02
N THR A 253 -6.91 -4.65 -7.79
CA THR A 253 -7.88 -5.37 -6.95
C THR A 253 -7.76 -4.87 -5.52
N PHE A 254 -8.88 -4.41 -4.95
CA PHE A 254 -9.00 -4.07 -3.55
C PHE A 254 -9.97 -5.06 -2.91
N SER A 255 -9.44 -5.94 -2.06
CA SER A 255 -10.16 -7.10 -1.54
C SER A 255 -10.08 -7.19 -0.03
N TYR A 256 -11.17 -7.59 0.63
CA TYR A 256 -11.18 -7.84 2.08
C TYR A 256 -10.64 -6.67 2.93
N ASN A 257 -10.74 -5.42 2.47
CA ASN A 257 -10.29 -4.28 3.28
C ASN A 257 -11.40 -3.77 4.20
N TYR A 258 -11.03 -3.16 5.31
CA TYR A 258 -11.94 -2.47 6.22
C TYR A 258 -11.69 -0.97 6.20
N PHE A 259 -12.62 -0.22 5.63
CA PHE A 259 -12.60 1.25 5.58
C PHE A 259 -13.61 1.79 6.58
N HIS A 260 -13.17 2.59 7.55
CA HIS A 260 -14.11 3.11 8.53
C HIS A 260 -13.74 4.46 9.11
N ASP A 261 -14.74 5.14 9.67
CA ASP A 261 -14.61 6.41 10.37
C ASP A 261 -13.81 7.44 9.56
N HIS A 262 -14.36 7.88 8.44
CA HIS A 262 -13.74 8.86 7.54
C HIS A 262 -14.79 9.54 6.67
N ASP A 263 -14.42 10.59 5.95
CA ASP A 263 -15.35 11.30 5.06
C ASP A 263 -15.25 10.84 3.60
N LYS A 264 -14.05 10.74 3.02
CA LYS A 264 -13.86 10.44 1.58
C LYS A 264 -13.03 9.16 1.40
N SER A 265 -13.66 8.02 1.17
CA SER A 265 -12.94 6.73 1.21
C SER A 265 -12.02 6.51 0.00
N CYS A 266 -12.58 6.29 -1.20
CA CYS A 266 -11.84 5.83 -2.37
C CYS A 266 -12.23 6.61 -3.64
N LEU A 267 -11.36 7.50 -4.10
CA LEU A 267 -11.49 8.16 -5.40
C LEU A 267 -10.96 7.27 -6.53
N TRP A 268 -11.70 7.20 -7.62
CA TRP A 268 -11.30 6.55 -8.86
C TRP A 268 -11.53 7.49 -10.04
N GLY A 269 -10.48 8.21 -10.42
CA GLY A 269 -10.56 9.28 -11.42
C GLY A 269 -10.80 10.65 -10.80
N LYS A 270 -9.79 11.52 -10.85
CA LYS A 270 -9.76 12.82 -10.15
C LYS A 270 -10.65 13.90 -10.76
N GLY A 271 -11.12 13.71 -11.99
CA GLY A 271 -11.98 14.67 -12.68
C GLY A 271 -12.54 14.10 -13.98
N ASP A 272 -13.44 14.83 -14.63
CA ASP A 272 -14.17 14.32 -15.80
C ASP A 272 -13.27 14.20 -17.04
N SER A 273 -12.10 14.88 -17.04
CA SER A 273 -11.03 14.70 -18.02
C SER A 273 -10.05 13.58 -17.68
N ASP A 274 -10.20 12.93 -16.52
CA ASP A 274 -9.35 11.81 -16.09
C ASP A 274 -9.92 10.48 -16.64
N VAL A 275 -10.04 10.41 -17.97
CA VAL A 275 -10.59 9.27 -18.72
C VAL A 275 -9.66 8.97 -19.88
N PHE A 276 -9.21 7.71 -20.01
CA PHE A 276 -8.23 7.27 -21.01
C PHE A 276 -8.77 6.13 -21.88
N ASP A 277 -8.14 5.89 -23.03
CA ASP A 277 -8.40 4.68 -23.81
C ASP A 277 -7.92 3.45 -23.05
N ASN A 278 -8.71 2.37 -23.05
CA ASN A 278 -8.51 1.20 -22.19
C ASN A 278 -8.43 1.59 -20.69
N CYS A 279 -9.20 2.62 -20.31
CA CYS A 279 -9.24 3.19 -18.98
C CYS A 279 -9.22 2.13 -17.87
N ARG A 280 -8.42 2.39 -16.84
CA ARG A 280 -8.63 2.01 -15.43
C ARG A 280 -9.59 0.82 -15.19
N THR A 281 -9.03 -0.36 -14.89
CA THR A 281 -9.75 -1.57 -14.47
C THR A 281 -9.51 -1.88 -12.99
N ILE A 282 -10.58 -2.17 -12.24
CA ILE A 282 -10.46 -2.52 -10.82
C ILE A 282 -11.56 -3.47 -10.33
N SER A 283 -11.18 -4.42 -9.49
CA SER A 283 -12.10 -5.28 -8.73
C SER A 283 -12.17 -4.79 -7.29
N PHE A 284 -13.37 -4.50 -6.80
CA PHE A 284 -13.65 -4.25 -5.40
C PHE A 284 -14.47 -5.40 -4.87
N HIS A 285 -13.96 -6.17 -3.91
CA HIS A 285 -14.76 -7.21 -3.30
C HIS A 285 -14.48 -7.51 -1.85
N HIS A 286 -15.52 -7.97 -1.17
CA HIS A 286 -15.46 -8.31 0.25
C HIS A 286 -14.91 -7.15 1.11
N ASN A 287 -14.97 -5.90 0.62
CA ASN A 287 -14.57 -4.77 1.43
C ASN A 287 -15.73 -4.43 2.36
N PHE A 288 -15.39 -4.03 3.58
CA PHE A 288 -16.32 -3.52 4.54
C PHE A 288 -16.13 -2.01 4.67
N PHE A 289 -17.15 -1.24 4.32
CA PHE A 289 -17.22 0.19 4.57
C PHE A 289 -18.17 0.44 5.76
N ASP A 290 -17.67 1.04 6.83
CA ASP A 290 -18.45 1.30 8.05
C ASP A 290 -18.28 2.74 8.51
N ASN A 291 -19.38 3.44 8.73
CA ASN A 291 -19.35 4.82 9.23
C ASN A 291 -18.53 5.79 8.35
N ILE A 292 -18.65 5.70 7.01
CA ILE A 292 -18.10 6.71 6.11
C ILE A 292 -19.11 7.86 5.96
N GLN A 293 -18.79 9.01 6.57
CA GLN A 293 -19.72 10.13 6.78
C GLN A 293 -19.73 11.17 5.65
N GLY A 294 -19.08 10.86 4.53
CA GLY A 294 -19.09 11.71 3.34
C GLY A 294 -19.49 10.95 2.08
N SER A 295 -18.49 10.41 1.37
CA SER A 295 -18.69 9.82 0.04
C SER A 295 -17.54 8.90 -0.40
N ARG A 296 -17.65 8.41 -1.64
CA ARG A 296 -16.62 7.72 -2.43
C ARG A 296 -16.39 6.26 -2.01
N LEU A 297 -17.38 5.39 -2.17
CA LEU A 297 -17.24 3.95 -1.83
C LEU A 297 -17.39 3.00 -3.05
N PRO A 298 -16.78 3.25 -4.23
CA PRO A 298 -15.87 4.36 -4.60
C PRO A 298 -16.60 5.53 -5.29
N LEU A 299 -15.90 6.63 -5.60
CA LEU A 299 -16.35 7.56 -6.64
C LEU A 299 -15.64 7.20 -7.94
N GLN A 300 -16.39 6.78 -8.95
CA GLN A 300 -15.85 6.31 -10.23
C GLN A 300 -16.11 7.31 -11.36
N ARG A 301 -15.05 7.67 -12.08
CA ARG A 301 -15.11 8.33 -13.39
C ARG A 301 -14.35 7.48 -14.41
N GLY A 302 -14.95 7.26 -15.58
CA GLY A 302 -14.39 6.36 -16.59
C GLY A 302 -14.16 4.93 -16.06
N GLY A 303 -13.46 4.12 -16.86
CA GLY A 303 -12.96 2.82 -16.41
C GLY A 303 -14.03 1.77 -16.19
N HIS A 304 -13.55 0.58 -15.84
CA HIS A 304 -14.35 -0.61 -15.60
C HIS A 304 -14.18 -1.09 -14.16
N VAL A 305 -15.28 -1.17 -13.43
CA VAL A 305 -15.30 -1.63 -12.03
C VAL A 305 -16.14 -2.90 -11.92
N HIS A 306 -15.52 -3.98 -11.44
CA HIS A 306 -16.27 -5.10 -10.89
C HIS A 306 -16.46 -4.89 -9.39
N TYR A 307 -17.70 -4.75 -8.93
CA TYR A 307 -18.02 -4.43 -7.54
C TYR A 307 -18.89 -5.54 -6.94
N TYR A 308 -18.31 -6.45 -6.17
CA TYR A 308 -19.03 -7.63 -5.69
C TYR A 308 -18.80 -7.97 -4.22
N ASN A 309 -19.80 -8.54 -3.54
CA ASN A 309 -19.70 -8.94 -2.13
C ASN A 309 -19.19 -7.85 -1.16
N ASN A 310 -19.31 -6.56 -1.50
CA ASN A 310 -18.97 -5.49 -0.57
C ASN A 310 -20.13 -5.25 0.40
N TYR A 311 -19.78 -4.86 1.62
CA TYR A 311 -20.73 -4.49 2.67
C TYR A 311 -20.57 -3.01 3.03
N MET A 312 -21.64 -2.22 2.93
CA MET A 312 -21.67 -0.86 3.46
C MET A 312 -22.61 -0.77 4.65
N LYS A 313 -22.16 -0.15 5.74
CA LYS A 313 -22.96 0.03 6.95
C LYS A 313 -22.83 1.46 7.46
N GLY A 314 -23.95 2.13 7.72
CA GLY A 314 -23.95 3.45 8.37
C GLY A 314 -23.21 4.53 7.58
N CYS A 315 -23.21 4.44 6.25
CA CYS A 315 -22.48 5.37 5.38
C CYS A 315 -23.41 6.43 4.77
N GLU A 316 -22.83 7.53 4.29
CA GLU A 316 -23.56 8.55 3.53
C GLU A 316 -23.70 8.15 2.04
N ASP A 317 -22.97 8.78 1.13
CA ASP A 317 -23.02 8.47 -0.30
C ASP A 317 -22.02 7.35 -0.64
N GLY A 318 -22.49 6.25 -1.22
CA GLY A 318 -21.69 5.06 -1.52
C GLY A 318 -20.96 5.12 -2.86
N TRP A 319 -21.21 4.13 -3.73
CA TRP A 319 -20.63 4.07 -5.07
C TRP A 319 -21.28 5.11 -5.99
N ASP A 320 -20.50 6.12 -6.39
CA ASP A 320 -20.92 7.19 -7.29
C ASP A 320 -20.36 6.92 -8.71
N VAL A 321 -21.20 6.34 -9.57
CA VAL A 321 -20.91 5.95 -10.96
C VAL A 321 -21.17 7.14 -11.87
N ARG A 322 -20.10 7.79 -12.33
CA ARG A 322 -20.19 9.06 -13.09
C ARG A 322 -19.90 8.88 -14.58
N GLU A 323 -19.81 10.00 -15.28
CA GLU A 323 -19.55 10.06 -16.72
C GLU A 323 -18.49 9.05 -17.20
N GLN A 324 -18.85 8.33 -18.27
CA GLN A 324 -18.05 7.31 -18.95
C GLN A 324 -17.63 6.12 -18.08
N ALA A 325 -18.08 6.04 -16.83
CA ALA A 325 -17.89 4.86 -15.99
C ALA A 325 -18.73 3.69 -16.50
N ILE A 326 -18.15 2.49 -16.41
CA ILE A 326 -18.81 1.22 -16.66
C ILE A 326 -18.61 0.34 -15.42
N GLY A 327 -19.69 -0.16 -14.85
CA GLY A 327 -19.68 -0.98 -13.65
C GLY A 327 -20.47 -2.27 -13.82
N TYR A 328 -20.03 -3.32 -13.13
CA TYR A 328 -20.80 -4.53 -12.90
C TYR A 328 -20.92 -4.74 -11.39
N VAL A 329 -22.16 -4.81 -10.89
CA VAL A 329 -22.44 -5.05 -9.46
C VAL A 329 -23.12 -6.39 -9.26
N GLU A 330 -22.63 -7.14 -8.28
CA GLU A 330 -23.27 -8.38 -7.84
C GLU A 330 -23.07 -8.64 -6.35
N ALA A 331 -24.09 -9.25 -5.74
CA ALA A 331 -24.06 -9.77 -4.39
C ALA A 331 -23.56 -8.80 -3.32
N CYS A 332 -23.92 -7.51 -3.39
CA CYS A 332 -23.53 -6.51 -2.39
C CYS A 332 -24.65 -6.26 -1.36
N TYR A 333 -24.27 -5.95 -0.12
CA TYR A 333 -25.21 -5.67 0.96
C TYR A 333 -25.02 -4.25 1.50
N PHE A 334 -26.11 -3.51 1.62
CA PHE A 334 -26.12 -2.13 2.10
C PHE A 334 -27.07 -1.99 3.30
N GLU A 335 -26.54 -1.50 4.41
CA GLU A 335 -27.27 -1.33 5.67
C GLU A 335 -27.16 0.12 6.17
N ASN A 336 -28.29 0.75 6.50
CA ASN A 336 -28.35 2.10 7.07
C ASN A 336 -27.47 3.11 6.31
N THR A 337 -27.43 2.99 4.99
CA THR A 337 -26.59 3.82 4.12
C THR A 337 -27.48 4.72 3.28
N LYS A 338 -27.18 6.01 3.24
CA LYS A 338 -28.08 7.00 2.65
C LYS A 338 -28.26 6.80 1.15
N ALA A 339 -27.19 6.68 0.37
CA ALA A 339 -27.26 6.49 -1.07
C ALA A 339 -26.20 5.48 -1.54
N PRO A 340 -26.43 4.16 -1.39
CA PRO A 340 -25.37 3.17 -1.56
C PRO A 340 -24.82 3.05 -2.98
N ILE A 341 -25.68 3.21 -4.00
CA ILE A 341 -25.27 3.26 -5.41
C ILE A 341 -25.95 4.43 -6.09
N ARG A 342 -25.18 5.21 -6.85
CA ARG A 342 -25.63 6.36 -7.62
C ARG A 342 -25.11 6.26 -9.05
N SER A 343 -25.99 5.98 -10.00
CA SER A 343 -25.70 6.03 -11.45
C SER A 343 -26.40 7.22 -12.12
N ASP A 344 -27.08 8.08 -11.34
CA ASP A 344 -27.80 9.28 -11.79
C ASP A 344 -26.89 10.42 -12.28
N ARG A 345 -25.61 10.12 -12.56
CA ARG A 345 -24.56 11.05 -13.00
C ARG A 345 -23.85 10.57 -14.28
N GLU A 346 -24.62 10.00 -15.21
CA GLU A 346 -24.16 9.54 -16.54
C GLU A 346 -23.30 8.26 -16.59
N GLY A 347 -23.07 7.60 -15.46
CA GLY A 347 -22.36 6.32 -15.40
C GLY A 347 -23.24 5.12 -15.71
N ASN A 348 -22.66 4.09 -16.32
CA ASN A 348 -23.38 2.90 -16.77
C ASN A 348 -23.15 1.73 -15.81
N LEU A 349 -24.21 0.98 -15.50
CA LEU A 349 -24.17 -0.13 -14.56
C LEU A 349 -24.90 -1.36 -15.12
N ASN A 350 -24.23 -2.51 -15.06
CA ASN A 350 -24.83 -3.82 -15.17
C ASN A 350 -25.05 -4.37 -13.75
N ILE A 351 -26.20 -4.99 -13.49
CA ILE A 351 -26.59 -5.51 -12.17
C ILE A 351 -26.94 -6.98 -12.33
N ASN A 352 -26.26 -7.86 -11.60
CA ASN A 352 -26.65 -9.25 -11.53
C ASN A 352 -27.94 -9.38 -10.71
N THR A 353 -29.00 -9.94 -11.30
CA THR A 353 -30.29 -10.15 -10.64
C THR A 353 -30.61 -11.64 -10.40
N ALA A 354 -29.60 -12.50 -10.55
CA ALA A 354 -29.74 -13.93 -10.27
C ALA A 354 -30.05 -14.18 -8.79
N GLU A 355 -30.84 -15.22 -8.53
CA GLU A 355 -31.31 -15.54 -7.18
C GLU A 355 -30.15 -15.69 -6.17
N GLY A 356 -30.17 -14.82 -5.15
CA GLY A 356 -29.17 -14.78 -4.08
C GLY A 356 -27.88 -14.02 -4.41
N TYR A 357 -27.73 -13.49 -5.63
CA TYR A 357 -26.58 -12.69 -6.08
C TYR A 357 -26.95 -11.26 -6.52
N ASP A 358 -28.20 -10.85 -6.28
CA ASP A 358 -28.63 -9.45 -6.43
C ASP A 358 -28.07 -8.55 -5.30
N VAL A 359 -28.33 -7.25 -5.34
CA VAL A 359 -28.01 -6.35 -4.24
C VAL A 359 -29.13 -6.32 -3.19
N ILE A 360 -28.76 -6.20 -1.91
CA ILE A 360 -29.72 -6.09 -0.80
C ILE A 360 -29.58 -4.72 -0.12
N TYR A 361 -30.71 -4.08 0.13
CA TYR A 361 -30.81 -2.84 0.90
C TYR A 361 -31.59 -3.07 2.20
N LYS A 362 -31.08 -2.55 3.32
CA LYS A 362 -31.73 -2.53 4.63
C LYS A 362 -31.59 -1.15 5.24
N GLY A 363 -32.68 -0.48 5.62
CA GLY A 363 -32.62 0.84 6.25
C GLY A 363 -31.99 1.96 5.41
N CYS A 364 -31.87 1.80 4.09
CA CYS A 364 -31.24 2.78 3.20
C CYS A 364 -32.26 3.81 2.67
N ASP A 365 -31.83 5.05 2.40
CA ASP A 365 -32.74 6.17 2.09
C ASP A 365 -33.00 6.35 0.58
N ARG A 366 -31.96 6.29 -0.25
CA ARG A 366 -32.02 6.57 -1.69
C ARG A 366 -31.51 5.36 -2.46
N LEU A 367 -32.40 4.68 -3.15
CA LEU A 367 -32.11 3.40 -3.78
C LEU A 367 -32.14 3.53 -5.30
N MET A 368 -31.49 2.58 -5.98
CA MET A 368 -31.69 2.39 -7.41
C MET A 368 -33.17 2.13 -7.73
N SER A 369 -33.63 2.62 -8.88
CA SER A 369 -35.00 2.38 -9.36
C SER A 369 -35.31 0.89 -9.43
N GLY A 370 -36.47 0.50 -8.90
CA GLY A 370 -36.93 -0.90 -8.83
C GLY A 370 -36.60 -1.64 -7.52
N TYR A 371 -35.78 -1.05 -6.65
CA TYR A 371 -35.41 -1.66 -5.37
C TYR A 371 -36.21 -1.12 -4.19
N THR A 372 -36.31 -1.93 -3.15
CA THR A 372 -36.92 -1.57 -1.85
C THR A 372 -36.02 -2.05 -0.72
N ASN A 373 -36.20 -1.51 0.48
CA ASN A 373 -35.53 -2.05 1.65
C ASN A 373 -36.23 -3.32 2.14
N ILE A 374 -35.44 -4.35 2.47
CA ILE A 374 -35.96 -5.64 2.97
C ILE A 374 -36.65 -5.53 4.35
N ASP A 375 -36.36 -4.46 5.09
CA ASP A 375 -36.96 -4.17 6.40
C ASP A 375 -38.16 -3.20 6.30
N GLY A 376 -38.57 -2.83 5.08
CA GLY A 376 -39.67 -1.91 4.84
C GLY A 376 -39.36 -0.45 5.17
N ALA A 377 -38.10 -0.08 5.41
CA ALA A 377 -37.70 1.31 5.61
C ALA A 377 -38.08 2.18 4.40
N LYS A 378 -38.56 3.40 4.68
CA LYS A 378 -39.02 4.33 3.64
C LYS A 378 -37.86 4.81 2.76
N VAL A 379 -38.10 4.83 1.45
CA VAL A 379 -37.19 5.36 0.45
C VAL A 379 -37.64 6.77 0.09
N SER A 380 -36.78 7.78 0.30
CA SER A 380 -37.13 9.17 -0.05
C SER A 380 -36.89 9.49 -1.52
N LYS A 381 -36.01 8.75 -2.20
CA LYS A 381 -35.66 8.99 -3.61
C LYS A 381 -35.32 7.69 -4.34
N SER A 382 -35.95 7.52 -5.51
CA SER A 382 -35.55 6.54 -6.51
C SER A 382 -34.49 7.15 -7.44
N LEU A 383 -33.36 6.47 -7.61
CA LEU A 383 -32.24 6.91 -8.44
C LEU A 383 -32.23 6.12 -9.76
N PRO A 384 -32.31 6.78 -10.92
CA PRO A 384 -32.24 6.09 -12.21
C PRO A 384 -30.88 5.40 -12.37
N VAL A 385 -30.92 4.30 -13.12
CA VAL A 385 -29.73 3.54 -13.52
C VAL A 385 -29.64 3.57 -15.04
N LYS A 386 -28.47 3.88 -15.57
CA LYS A 386 -28.17 3.78 -16.99
C LYS A 386 -27.60 2.38 -17.26
N PRO A 387 -28.28 1.52 -18.05
CA PRO A 387 -27.86 0.14 -18.19
C PRO A 387 -26.66 -0.02 -19.12
N THR A 388 -25.91 -1.10 -18.90
CA THR A 388 -24.92 -1.70 -19.82
C THR A 388 -25.00 -3.22 -19.66
N ASP A 389 -24.49 -3.97 -20.63
CA ASP A 389 -24.34 -5.44 -20.60
C ASP A 389 -22.91 -5.87 -20.25
N TRP A 390 -22.05 -4.92 -19.85
CA TRP A 390 -20.66 -5.23 -19.54
C TRP A 390 -20.53 -6.18 -18.36
N VAL A 391 -19.65 -7.17 -18.52
CA VAL A 391 -19.18 -8.06 -17.46
C VAL A 391 -17.66 -8.19 -17.56
N PRO A 392 -16.93 -8.51 -16.46
CA PRO A 392 -15.47 -8.53 -16.45
C PRO A 392 -14.82 -9.40 -17.54
N THR A 393 -15.47 -10.50 -17.92
CA THR A 393 -14.98 -11.42 -18.95
C THR A 393 -14.93 -10.82 -20.36
N GLN A 394 -15.64 -9.72 -20.61
CA GLN A 394 -15.54 -8.97 -21.85
C GLN A 394 -14.27 -8.11 -21.93
N THR A 395 -13.71 -7.72 -20.78
CA THR A 395 -12.41 -7.04 -20.71
C THR A 395 -11.28 -8.07 -20.67
N VAL A 396 -11.45 -9.16 -19.92
CA VAL A 396 -10.45 -10.21 -19.73
C VAL A 396 -11.11 -11.58 -19.82
N ALA A 397 -10.93 -12.30 -20.92
CA ALA A 397 -11.65 -13.57 -21.16
C ALA A 397 -11.45 -14.62 -20.06
N ASN A 398 -10.29 -14.63 -19.39
CA ASN A 398 -9.95 -15.52 -18.28
C ASN A 398 -10.09 -14.87 -16.90
N TYR A 399 -10.88 -13.79 -16.77
CA TYR A 399 -11.18 -13.18 -15.48
C TYR A 399 -11.79 -14.21 -14.53
N SER A 400 -11.21 -14.35 -13.35
CA SER A 400 -11.64 -15.32 -12.34
C SER A 400 -11.89 -14.65 -10.99
N ILE A 401 -12.83 -15.21 -10.25
CA ILE A 401 -13.12 -14.89 -8.85
C ILE A 401 -13.05 -16.20 -8.06
N HIS A 402 -12.47 -16.18 -6.87
CA HIS A 402 -12.36 -17.38 -6.04
C HIS A 402 -13.65 -17.68 -5.29
N CYS A 403 -14.33 -16.63 -4.83
CA CYS A 403 -15.53 -16.72 -4.00
C CYS A 403 -16.54 -15.68 -4.46
N LEU A 404 -17.73 -16.14 -4.86
CA LEU A 404 -18.92 -15.32 -5.02
C LEU A 404 -19.94 -15.78 -3.99
N ASP A 405 -20.03 -15.05 -2.89
CA ASP A 405 -20.90 -15.40 -1.78
C ASP A 405 -22.34 -14.96 -2.02
N LYS A 406 -23.27 -15.66 -1.41
CA LYS A 406 -24.67 -15.23 -1.40
C LYS A 406 -24.80 -13.92 -0.64
N THR A 407 -25.56 -13.00 -1.21
CA THR A 407 -25.70 -11.62 -0.72
C THR A 407 -26.10 -11.54 0.75
N VAL A 408 -26.95 -12.46 1.20
CA VAL A 408 -27.42 -12.53 2.59
C VAL A 408 -26.31 -12.82 3.60
N ASP A 409 -25.22 -13.49 3.18
CA ASP A 409 -24.11 -13.89 4.04
C ASP A 409 -23.03 -12.81 4.12
N VAL A 410 -23.00 -11.89 3.14
CA VAL A 410 -21.98 -10.83 2.99
C VAL A 410 -21.75 -10.03 4.27
N PRO A 411 -22.77 -9.55 5.02
CA PRO A 411 -22.52 -8.82 6.26
C PRO A 411 -21.74 -9.64 7.30
N SER A 412 -21.99 -10.94 7.41
CA SER A 412 -21.31 -11.80 8.37
C SER A 412 -19.88 -12.13 7.92
N LEU A 413 -19.70 -12.37 6.63
CA LEU A 413 -18.41 -12.69 6.02
C LEU A 413 -17.47 -11.49 6.05
N CYS A 414 -17.95 -10.29 5.68
CA CYS A 414 -17.13 -9.09 5.74
C CYS A 414 -16.72 -8.74 7.19
N LYS A 415 -17.62 -8.88 8.18
CA LYS A 415 -17.24 -8.69 9.59
C LYS A 415 -16.19 -9.69 10.07
N LYS A 416 -16.24 -10.92 9.53
CA LYS A 416 -15.30 -12.00 9.87
C LYS A 416 -13.93 -11.81 9.22
N TYR A 417 -13.89 -11.48 7.93
CA TYR A 417 -12.67 -11.54 7.12
C TYR A 417 -12.13 -10.18 6.68
N SER A 418 -12.94 -9.14 6.56
CA SER A 418 -12.44 -7.85 6.08
C SER A 418 -11.61 -7.12 7.15
N GLY A 419 -10.48 -6.56 6.72
CA GLY A 419 -9.57 -5.78 7.54
C GLY A 419 -8.30 -6.54 7.94
N ALA A 420 -7.38 -5.80 8.55
CA ALA A 420 -6.13 -6.36 9.01
C ALA A 420 -6.31 -7.23 10.27
N GLY A 421 -5.46 -8.24 10.42
CA GLY A 421 -5.43 -9.18 11.52
C GLY A 421 -6.49 -10.28 11.50
N LYS A 422 -7.22 -10.44 10.39
CA LYS A 422 -8.30 -11.44 10.27
C LYS A 422 -7.85 -12.80 9.75
N VAL A 423 -6.80 -12.81 8.92
CA VAL A 423 -6.27 -14.01 8.26
C VAL A 423 -4.75 -14.05 8.43
N GLU A 424 -4.20 -15.22 8.71
CA GLU A 424 -2.75 -15.42 8.79
C GLU A 424 -2.14 -15.49 7.38
N ILE A 425 -1.73 -14.34 6.87
CA ILE A 425 -1.34 -14.18 5.45
C ILE A 425 0.19 -14.23 5.26
N TRP A 426 0.97 -13.80 6.25
CA TRP A 426 2.43 -13.62 6.11
C TRP A 426 3.21 -14.90 5.81
N LYS A 427 2.71 -16.05 6.28
CA LYS A 427 3.31 -17.38 6.03
C LYS A 427 3.34 -17.79 4.56
N ALA A 428 2.55 -17.15 3.71
CA ALA A 428 2.64 -17.37 2.26
C ALA A 428 3.94 -16.82 1.64
N TYR A 429 4.64 -15.94 2.36
CA TYR A 429 5.84 -15.27 1.87
C TYR A 429 7.12 -15.76 2.55
N THR A 430 7.04 -16.28 3.77
CA THR A 430 8.20 -16.81 4.50
C THR A 430 7.77 -17.73 5.64
N ASP A 431 8.59 -18.74 5.95
CA ASP A 431 8.39 -19.65 7.09
C ASP A 431 8.78 -19.03 8.43
N ALA A 432 9.63 -18.00 8.41
CA ALA A 432 10.12 -17.29 9.58
C ALA A 432 10.34 -15.80 9.30
N ILE A 433 10.14 -14.97 10.32
CA ILE A 433 10.44 -13.53 10.22
C ILE A 433 11.96 -13.36 10.15
N PRO A 434 12.51 -12.69 9.12
CA PRO A 434 13.95 -12.45 9.02
C PRO A 434 14.48 -11.64 10.19
N THR A 435 15.74 -11.88 10.56
CA THR A 435 16.49 -10.98 11.45
C THR A 435 16.93 -9.73 10.69
N GLU A 436 17.31 -8.68 11.43
CA GLU A 436 17.90 -7.47 10.85
C GLU A 436 19.13 -7.81 10.00
N ASP A 437 19.22 -7.19 8.82
CA ASP A 437 20.35 -7.29 7.89
C ASP A 437 20.80 -5.88 7.52
N ILE A 438 21.83 -5.41 8.22
CA ILE A 438 22.34 -4.04 8.09
C ILE A 438 23.00 -3.78 6.73
N ASP A 439 23.59 -4.82 6.13
CA ASP A 439 24.23 -4.70 4.82
C ASP A 439 23.15 -4.61 3.73
N GLU A 440 22.06 -5.36 3.89
CA GLU A 440 20.89 -5.25 3.01
C GLU A 440 20.19 -3.90 3.15
N PHE A 441 20.10 -3.36 4.37
CA PHE A 441 19.58 -2.01 4.58
C PHE A 441 20.48 -0.95 3.93
N ASP A 442 21.81 -1.04 4.09
CA ASP A 442 22.77 -0.15 3.44
C ASP A 442 22.66 -0.19 1.92
N HIS A 443 22.50 -1.39 1.35
CA HIS A 443 22.25 -1.60 -0.07
C HIS A 443 20.96 -0.92 -0.51
N ALA A 444 19.84 -1.15 0.18
CA ALA A 444 18.56 -0.55 -0.14
C ALA A 444 18.57 0.99 -0.08
N ILE A 445 19.29 1.59 0.88
CA ILE A 445 19.47 3.05 0.95
C ILE A 445 20.14 3.59 -0.31
N LYS A 446 21.13 2.87 -0.85
CA LYS A 446 21.91 3.29 -2.03
C LYS A 446 21.20 2.96 -3.34
N ASN A 447 20.34 1.95 -3.34
CA ASN A 447 19.66 1.40 -4.52
C ASN A 447 18.23 1.96 -4.70
N TYR A 448 17.96 3.21 -4.32
CA TYR A 448 16.61 3.77 -4.48
C TYR A 448 16.29 4.12 -5.95
N SER A 449 15.06 3.85 -6.39
CA SER A 449 14.57 4.20 -7.75
C SER A 449 13.54 5.34 -7.75
N THR A 450 12.96 5.65 -6.58
CA THR A 450 11.88 6.65 -6.45
C THR A 450 12.31 7.87 -5.65
N ALA A 451 12.74 7.69 -4.40
CA ALA A 451 13.14 8.76 -3.50
C ALA A 451 14.18 8.30 -2.48
N LYS A 452 14.82 9.28 -1.83
CA LYS A 452 15.85 9.08 -0.81
C LYS A 452 15.25 8.63 0.52
N THR A 453 16.09 8.02 1.35
CA THR A 453 15.75 7.58 2.72
C THR A 453 16.23 8.59 3.76
N TYR A 454 15.48 8.73 4.86
CA TYR A 454 15.77 9.64 5.97
C TYR A 454 15.89 8.90 7.30
N ASP A 455 16.75 9.39 8.20
CA ASP A 455 16.98 8.86 9.54
C ASP A 455 15.89 9.29 10.55
N ALA A 456 15.97 8.79 11.78
CA ALA A 456 15.05 9.14 12.87
C ALA A 456 15.15 10.60 13.35
N LYS A 457 16.04 11.41 12.77
CA LYS A 457 16.15 12.87 12.98
C LYS A 457 15.75 13.65 11.72
N GLY A 458 15.31 12.98 10.66
CA GLY A 458 14.95 13.58 9.38
C GLY A 458 16.13 13.91 8.48
N ASN A 459 17.35 13.43 8.76
CA ASN A 459 18.49 13.66 7.87
C ASN A 459 18.55 12.61 6.77
N GLU A 460 18.93 13.03 5.56
CA GLU A 460 19.12 12.12 4.44
C GLU A 460 20.22 11.08 4.75
N LEU A 461 19.89 9.79 4.61
CA LEU A 461 20.85 8.69 4.74
C LEU A 461 21.66 8.51 3.45
N LYS A 462 22.97 8.32 3.59
CA LYS A 462 23.89 7.96 2.50
C LYS A 462 24.34 6.49 2.54
N GLY A 463 23.97 5.79 3.61
CA GLY A 463 24.26 4.40 3.89
C GLY A 463 23.80 4.06 5.30
N ALA A 464 23.74 2.78 5.62
CA ALA A 464 23.39 2.36 6.97
C ALA A 464 24.60 2.63 7.86
N THR A 465 24.42 3.48 8.88
CA THR A 465 25.47 3.64 9.88
C THR A 465 25.42 2.42 10.78
N THR A 466 26.33 1.47 10.59
CA THR A 466 26.70 0.59 11.72
C THR A 466 27.07 1.53 12.87
N GLY A 467 26.71 1.25 14.11
CA GLY A 467 27.04 2.11 15.27
C GLY A 467 28.55 2.36 15.50
N ILE A 468 29.42 2.05 14.53
CA ILE A 468 30.76 2.61 14.37
C ILE A 468 30.62 3.99 13.74
N SER A 469 30.32 4.98 14.57
CA SER A 469 30.78 6.33 14.26
C SER A 469 32.30 6.27 14.18
N ILE A 470 32.87 6.25 12.98
CA ILE A 470 34.12 6.96 12.77
C ILE A 470 33.75 8.39 13.11
N ALA A 471 34.07 8.81 14.33
CA ALA A 471 34.10 10.23 14.60
C ALA A 471 35.06 10.78 13.55
N GLU A 472 34.51 11.40 12.51
CA GLU A 472 35.24 12.45 11.83
C GLU A 472 35.81 13.30 12.96
N THR A 473 37.13 13.40 12.94
CA THR A 473 37.94 14.17 13.86
C THR A 473 37.40 15.59 13.91
N SER A 474 36.41 15.80 14.77
CA SER A 474 36.26 17.07 15.45
C SER A 474 37.62 17.31 16.08
N SER A 475 38.22 18.41 15.68
CA SER A 475 39.54 18.86 16.08
C SER A 475 39.62 19.00 17.60
N VAL A 476 39.89 17.90 18.30
CA VAL A 476 40.38 17.92 19.66
C VAL A 476 41.86 17.59 19.58
N SER A 477 42.65 18.64 19.36
CA SER A 477 44.11 18.61 19.43
C SER A 477 44.59 18.47 20.88
N SER A 478 44.19 17.41 21.58
CA SER A 478 44.75 17.06 22.88
C SER A 478 45.51 15.75 22.77
N ALA A 479 46.77 15.74 23.15
CA ALA A 479 47.61 14.55 23.15
C ALA A 479 46.98 13.43 24.00
N ILE A 480 46.98 12.21 23.46
CA ILE A 480 46.62 11.00 24.21
C ILE A 480 47.74 10.73 25.20
N ILE A 481 47.42 10.67 26.49
CA ILE A 481 48.40 10.42 27.57
C ILE A 481 48.34 8.99 28.08
N ARG A 482 47.24 8.26 27.82
CA ARG A 482 47.09 6.87 28.26
C ARG A 482 46.12 6.11 27.35
N THR A 483 46.48 4.87 27.02
CA THR A 483 45.62 3.92 26.31
C THR A 483 45.44 2.67 27.15
N GLU A 484 44.20 2.21 27.27
CA GLU A 484 43.81 1.02 28.04
C GLU A 484 43.02 0.08 27.13
N TYR A 485 43.21 -1.23 27.33
CA TYR A 485 42.55 -2.29 26.57
C TYR A 485 41.60 -3.06 27.49
N TYR A 486 40.45 -3.46 26.97
CA TYR A 486 39.46 -4.25 27.67
C TYR A 486 38.89 -5.34 26.74
N ASP A 487 38.49 -6.46 27.32
CA ASP A 487 37.70 -7.46 26.60
C ASP A 487 36.23 -6.97 26.42
N LEU A 488 35.43 -7.73 25.68
CA LEU A 488 34.01 -7.42 25.47
C LEU A 488 33.16 -7.54 26.74
N ALA A 489 33.66 -8.21 27.79
CA ALA A 489 33.03 -8.32 29.10
C ALA A 489 33.38 -7.14 30.03
N GLY A 490 34.27 -6.23 29.60
CA GLY A 490 34.70 -5.06 30.36
C GLY A 490 35.89 -5.31 31.29
N SER A 491 36.53 -6.48 31.24
CA SER A 491 37.75 -6.77 32.01
C SER A 491 38.95 -6.07 31.38
N ARG A 492 39.79 -5.45 32.20
CA ARG A 492 41.01 -4.76 31.73
C ARG A 492 42.07 -5.76 31.29
N LEU A 493 42.63 -5.54 30.11
CA LEU A 493 43.71 -6.34 29.52
C LEU A 493 45.05 -5.62 29.68
N SER A 494 46.12 -6.40 29.88
CA SER A 494 47.50 -5.88 29.94
C SER A 494 48.05 -5.46 28.57
N SER A 495 47.49 -6.03 27.50
CA SER A 495 47.83 -5.78 26.09
C SER A 495 46.63 -6.16 25.23
N PRO A 496 46.50 -5.65 23.99
CA PRO A 496 45.46 -6.10 23.08
C PRO A 496 45.59 -7.61 22.80
N GLN A 497 44.44 -8.29 22.67
CA GLN A 497 44.35 -9.70 22.29
C GLN A 497 43.91 -9.83 20.82
N ARG A 498 44.17 -10.97 20.19
CA ARG A 498 43.71 -11.23 18.82
C ARG A 498 42.17 -11.19 18.77
N GLY A 499 41.60 -10.38 17.88
CA GLY A 499 40.14 -10.20 17.77
C GLY A 499 39.65 -8.83 18.26
N VAL A 500 38.38 -8.74 18.65
CA VAL A 500 37.75 -7.45 19.03
C VAL A 500 38.14 -7.07 20.45
N ASN A 501 38.74 -5.89 20.61
CA ASN A 501 39.08 -5.29 21.90
C ASN A 501 38.36 -3.96 22.05
N ILE A 502 38.04 -3.58 23.29
CA ILE A 502 37.61 -2.23 23.63
C ILE A 502 38.86 -1.42 23.97
N VAL A 503 39.12 -0.35 23.22
CA VAL A 503 40.24 0.57 23.43
C VAL A 503 39.71 1.87 24.02
N LYS A 504 40.18 2.20 25.23
CA LYS A 504 39.90 3.47 25.89
C LYS A 504 41.14 4.37 25.83
N SER A 505 41.02 5.51 25.17
CA SER A 505 42.06 6.54 25.10
C SER A 505 41.72 7.68 26.05
N ILE A 506 42.69 8.11 26.85
CA ILE A 506 42.55 9.19 27.83
C ILE A 506 43.42 10.35 27.38
N HIS A 507 42.79 11.52 27.32
CA HIS A 507 43.33 12.76 26.77
C HIS A 507 43.88 13.64 27.89
N ALA A 508 44.85 14.50 27.57
CA ALA A 508 45.48 15.41 28.54
C ALA A 508 44.48 16.36 29.24
N ASN A 509 43.30 16.61 28.64
CA ASN A 509 42.23 17.43 29.20
C ASN A 509 41.30 16.66 30.17
N GLY A 510 41.60 15.40 30.48
CA GLY A 510 40.81 14.55 31.39
C GLY A 510 39.62 13.83 30.73
N GLN A 511 39.35 14.07 29.43
CA GLN A 511 38.33 13.32 28.70
C GLN A 511 38.83 11.92 28.30
N SER A 512 37.91 10.99 28.11
CA SER A 512 38.22 9.66 27.57
C SER A 512 37.32 9.31 26.40
N THR A 513 37.90 8.74 25.34
CA THR A 513 37.17 8.16 24.20
C THR A 513 37.29 6.64 24.24
N THR A 514 36.23 5.93 23.83
CA THR A 514 36.20 4.46 23.80
C THR A 514 35.80 3.99 22.41
N LYS A 515 36.53 3.02 21.85
CA LYS A 515 36.24 2.43 20.53
C LYS A 515 36.46 0.92 20.53
N LYS A 516 35.74 0.19 19.68
CA LYS A 516 36.06 -1.22 19.39
C LYS A 516 37.12 -1.25 18.30
N VAL A 517 38.18 -2.04 18.49
CA VAL A 517 39.29 -2.20 17.55
C VAL A 517 39.58 -3.68 17.36
N VAL A 518 39.79 -4.08 16.11
CA VAL A 518 40.25 -5.43 15.78
C VAL A 518 41.79 -5.41 15.73
N PHE A 519 42.43 -6.22 16.57
CA PHE A 519 43.88 -6.38 16.63
C PHE A 519 44.34 -7.70 16.02
#